data_AF-A0A0F9I2Y7-F1
#
_entry.id   AF-A0A0F9I2Y7-F1
#
_cell.length_a   1.000
_cell.length_b   1.000
_cell.length_c   1.000
_cell.angle_alpha   90.00
_cell.angle_beta   90.00
_cell.angle_gamma   90.00
#
_symmetry.space_group_name_H-M   'P 1'
#
loop_
_entity.id
_entity.type
_entity.pdbx_description
1 polymer ?
#
loop_
_entity_poly.entity_id
_entity_poly.type
_entity_poly.pdbx_seq_one_letter_code
_entity_poly.pdbx_strand_id
1 'polypeptide(L)'
;ADALIVWPQVSFTGPDMSIRVDDVRVEQSMSHLNDDVWTGVMEASAASVVLTPPEAPAITIKDVLARSSTEANDDGQRLDSRLSIEAGKVRYQDKAYGPHKLTFAMENLDAASWSQLTTGIAELQGLALAPDEGGQKTFKRQMAAMDQVNMALRNMASAGFSVGFPELLLDTPDGTVTGSVMIGHPELTADQKAGMLMVMPQLTGEMNLSVPAALAEDYPIVRMQLAPLIKQGMLVAEGDRLLLAATLNDMVIDVNGQKIPLPPLF
;
A
#
# COMPACT_ATOMS: atom_id res chain seq x y z
N ALA A 1 9.05 -8.74 22.08
CA ALA A 1 9.45 -7.34 22.27
C ALA A 1 8.16 -6.58 22.29
N ASP A 2 7.77 -6.18 23.50
CA ASP A 2 6.39 -5.82 23.78
C ASP A 2 6.39 -4.38 24.26
N ALA A 3 5.49 -3.57 23.74
CA ALA A 3 5.35 -2.19 24.18
C ALA A 3 3.88 -1.79 24.21
N LEU A 4 3.53 -1.07 25.27
CA LEU A 4 2.26 -0.39 25.40
C LEU A 4 2.55 1.10 25.62
N ILE A 5 1.95 1.93 24.78
CA ILE A 5 2.06 3.37 24.89
C ILE A 5 0.66 3.96 24.91
N VAL A 6 0.42 4.85 25.88
CA VAL A 6 -0.86 5.54 26.05
C VAL A 6 -0.56 7.01 26.25
N TRP A 7 -1.09 7.85 25.35
CA TRP A 7 -1.02 9.29 25.47
C TRP A 7 -2.42 9.87 25.46
N PRO A 8 -2.79 10.68 26.48
CA PRO A 8 -4.11 11.29 26.52
C PRO A 8 -4.32 12.27 25.36
N GLN A 9 -3.25 12.94 24.93
CA GLN A 9 -3.27 13.86 23.81
C GLN A 9 -1.86 14.08 23.26
N VAL A 10 -1.78 14.21 21.94
CA VAL A 10 -0.58 14.65 21.21
C VAL A 10 -0.97 15.81 20.30
N SER A 11 -0.21 16.90 20.31
CA SER A 11 -0.47 18.06 19.46
C SER A 11 0.78 18.50 18.72
N PHE A 12 0.63 18.75 17.42
CA PHE A 12 1.67 19.30 16.55
C PHE A 12 1.15 20.59 15.92
N THR A 13 1.95 21.65 15.93
CA THR A 13 1.61 22.92 15.32
C THR A 13 2.69 23.30 14.32
N GLY A 14 2.32 23.39 13.05
CA GLY A 14 3.17 23.87 11.96
C GLY A 14 2.55 25.08 11.27
N PRO A 15 3.29 25.71 10.33
CA PRO A 15 2.81 26.87 9.59
C PRO A 15 1.57 26.55 8.73
N ASP A 16 1.49 25.34 8.17
CA ASP A 16 0.46 24.96 7.22
C ASP A 16 -0.69 24.15 7.84
N MET A 17 -0.51 23.65 9.07
CA MET A 17 -1.50 22.82 9.75
C MET A 17 -1.20 22.66 11.25
N SER A 18 -2.26 22.66 12.06
CA SER A 18 -2.22 22.11 13.42
C SER A 18 -2.93 20.76 13.47
N ILE A 19 -2.29 19.79 14.11
CA ILE A 19 -2.81 18.43 14.31
C ILE A 19 -3.00 18.22 15.80
N ARG A 20 -4.18 17.75 16.22
CA ARG A 20 -4.43 17.26 17.57
C ARG A 20 -4.92 15.83 17.51
N VAL A 21 -4.30 14.94 18.26
CA VAL A 21 -4.71 13.55 18.40
C VAL A 21 -5.07 13.30 19.85
N ASP A 22 -6.29 12.83 20.10
CA ASP A 22 -6.84 12.59 21.43
C ASP A 22 -6.94 11.07 21.67
N ASP A 23 -6.57 10.65 22.89
CA ASP A 23 -6.61 9.27 23.38
C ASP A 23 -5.87 8.27 22.47
N VAL A 24 -4.56 8.47 22.32
CA VAL A 24 -3.70 7.58 21.53
C VAL A 24 -3.32 6.38 22.37
N ARG A 25 -3.56 5.20 21.84
CA ARG A 25 -3.05 3.93 22.36
C ARG A 25 -2.31 3.19 21.27
N VAL A 26 -1.13 2.67 21.58
CA VAL A 26 -0.35 1.79 20.72
C VAL A 26 0.06 0.59 21.55
N GLU A 27 -0.29 -0.60 21.08
CA GLU A 27 0.09 -1.87 21.67
C GLU A 27 0.78 -2.71 20.59
N GLN A 28 1.97 -3.21 20.89
CA GLN A 28 2.73 -4.05 19.97
C GLN A 28 3.32 -5.24 20.71
N SER A 29 3.39 -6.37 20.00
CA SER A 29 4.07 -7.58 20.41
C SER A 29 4.81 -8.13 19.20
N MET A 30 6.13 -8.00 19.18
CA MET A 30 6.97 -8.39 18.05
C MET A 30 8.03 -9.42 18.44
N SER A 31 8.32 -10.36 17.55
CA SER A 31 9.41 -11.33 17.68
C SER A 31 10.36 -11.19 16.52
N HIS A 32 11.65 -11.24 16.81
CA HIS A 32 12.68 -11.25 15.77
C HIS A 32 12.65 -12.60 15.07
N LEU A 33 12.66 -12.60 13.74
CA LEU A 33 12.69 -13.82 12.93
C LEU A 33 14.12 -14.12 12.47
N ASN A 34 14.67 -13.26 11.64
CA ASN A 34 16.02 -13.31 11.10
C ASN A 34 16.46 -11.93 10.62
N ASP A 35 17.77 -11.66 10.56
CA ASP A 35 18.34 -10.40 10.04
C ASP A 35 17.57 -9.14 10.49
N ASP A 36 16.93 -8.41 9.57
CA ASP A 36 16.13 -7.22 9.83
C ASP A 36 14.60 -7.49 9.86
N VAL A 37 14.19 -8.76 9.81
CA VAL A 37 12.78 -9.19 9.75
C VAL A 37 12.22 -9.45 11.14
N TRP A 38 11.06 -8.86 11.40
CA TRP A 38 10.28 -9.04 12.60
C TRP A 38 8.87 -9.49 12.27
N THR A 39 8.33 -10.39 13.08
CA THR A 39 6.94 -10.84 13.05
C THR A 39 6.21 -10.33 14.27
N GLY A 40 4.88 -10.33 14.25
CA GLY A 40 4.08 -9.98 15.41
C GLY A 40 2.85 -9.16 15.06
N VAL A 41 2.28 -8.55 16.08
CA VAL A 41 1.04 -7.77 15.97
C VAL A 41 1.25 -6.37 16.51
N MET A 42 0.55 -5.42 15.90
CA MET A 42 0.45 -4.04 16.34
C MET A 42 -1.02 -3.61 16.27
N GLU A 43 -1.53 -3.01 17.33
CA GLU A 43 -2.78 -2.28 17.34
C GLU A 43 -2.51 -0.84 17.77
N ALA A 44 -2.94 0.12 16.96
CA ALA A 44 -2.89 1.53 17.28
C ALA A 44 -4.28 2.15 17.15
N SER A 45 -4.72 2.91 18.14
CA SER A 45 -6.03 3.57 18.12
C SER A 45 -5.91 5.03 18.55
N ALA A 46 -6.80 5.85 18.02
CA ALA A 46 -7.03 7.21 18.51
C ALA A 46 -8.53 7.51 18.53
N ALA A 47 -9.03 8.09 19.62
CA ALA A 47 -10.44 8.46 19.70
C ALA A 47 -10.79 9.59 18.72
N SER A 48 -9.88 10.54 18.54
CA SER A 48 -10.07 11.65 17.60
C SER A 48 -8.76 12.16 17.03
N VAL A 49 -8.75 12.48 15.74
CA VAL A 49 -7.72 13.26 15.05
C VAL A 49 -8.38 14.52 14.50
N VAL A 50 -7.88 15.69 14.89
CA VAL A 50 -8.35 16.99 14.40
C VAL A 50 -7.24 17.65 13.60
N LEU A 51 -7.50 17.89 12.32
CA LEU A 51 -6.62 18.60 11.40
C LEU A 51 -7.17 20.02 11.20
N THR A 52 -6.40 21.03 11.56
CA THR A 52 -6.79 22.44 11.48
C THR A 52 -5.83 23.18 10.53
N PRO A 53 -6.17 23.27 9.25
CA PRO A 53 -5.45 24.13 8.31
C PRO A 53 -5.72 25.63 8.59
N PRO A 54 -4.81 26.56 8.24
CA PRO A 54 -4.96 28.00 8.51
C PRO A 54 -6.17 28.66 7.83
N GLU A 55 -6.46 28.26 6.58
CA GLU A 55 -7.45 28.93 5.72
C GLU A 55 -8.60 28.01 5.28
N ALA A 56 -8.79 26.86 5.95
CA ALA A 56 -9.88 25.95 5.63
C ALA A 56 -10.55 25.38 6.89
N PRO A 57 -11.79 24.88 6.79
CA PRO A 57 -12.48 24.25 7.90
C PRO A 57 -11.70 23.05 8.44
N ALA A 58 -11.73 22.87 9.76
CA ALA A 58 -11.09 21.72 10.39
C ALA A 58 -11.72 20.40 9.94
N ILE A 59 -10.87 19.37 9.80
CA ILE A 59 -11.29 18.00 9.54
C ILE A 59 -11.20 17.25 10.87
N THR A 60 -12.28 16.56 11.26
CA THR A 60 -12.28 15.70 12.45
C THR A 60 -12.50 14.26 12.04
N ILE A 61 -11.56 13.39 12.40
CA ILE A 61 -11.63 11.95 12.22
C ILE A 61 -11.84 11.33 13.59
N LYS A 62 -12.83 10.45 13.74
CA LYS A 62 -13.13 9.74 14.98
C LYS A 62 -12.96 8.24 14.81
N ASP A 63 -12.66 7.60 15.93
CA ASP A 63 -12.56 6.15 16.05
C ASP A 63 -11.57 5.60 15.01
N VAL A 64 -10.33 6.11 15.08
CA VAL A 64 -9.23 5.68 14.21
C VAL A 64 -8.62 4.42 14.79
N LEU A 65 -8.44 3.41 13.95
CA LEU A 65 -7.89 2.13 14.35
C LEU A 65 -6.99 1.60 13.25
N ALA A 66 -5.75 1.27 13.60
CA ALA A 66 -4.81 0.59 12.74
C ALA A 66 -4.43 -0.75 13.38
N ARG A 67 -4.55 -1.84 12.62
CA ARG A 67 -4.13 -3.17 13.04
C ARG A 67 -3.15 -3.73 12.04
N SER A 68 -2.01 -4.20 12.50
CA SER A 68 -1.04 -4.92 11.70
C SER A 68 -0.80 -6.30 12.30
N SER A 69 -0.62 -7.29 11.44
CA SER A 69 -0.14 -8.61 11.79
C SER A 69 0.86 -9.06 10.74
N THR A 70 2.01 -9.57 11.18
CA THR A 70 3.00 -10.20 10.34
C THR A 70 3.30 -11.57 10.93
N GLU A 71 3.07 -12.62 10.17
CA GLU A 71 3.28 -14.00 10.57
C GLU A 71 4.34 -14.62 9.67
N ALA A 72 5.05 -15.61 10.21
CA ALA A 72 6.00 -16.39 9.43
C ALA A 72 5.52 -17.84 9.31
N ASN A 73 5.67 -18.37 8.10
CA ASN A 73 5.23 -19.68 7.66
C ASN A 73 6.45 -20.47 7.19
N ASP A 74 6.26 -21.77 6.92
CA ASP A 74 7.29 -22.66 6.36
C ASP A 74 8.63 -22.54 7.11
N ASP A 75 8.58 -22.73 8.43
CA ASP A 75 9.73 -22.63 9.33
C ASP A 75 10.47 -21.27 9.27
N GLY A 76 9.76 -20.19 8.96
CA GLY A 76 10.32 -18.84 8.88
C GLY A 76 10.77 -18.41 7.48
N GLN A 77 10.52 -19.22 6.45
CA GLN A 77 10.93 -18.91 5.08
C GLN A 77 9.93 -17.99 4.37
N ARG A 78 8.66 -18.03 4.77
CA ARG A 78 7.58 -17.22 4.18
C ARG A 78 7.04 -16.23 5.18
N LEU A 79 6.58 -15.08 4.69
CA LEU A 79 5.95 -14.04 5.46
C LEU A 79 4.58 -13.70 4.87
N ASP A 80 3.59 -13.66 5.75
CA ASP A 80 2.30 -13.05 5.48
C ASP A 80 2.17 -11.80 6.35
N SER A 81 1.76 -10.68 5.75
CA SER A 81 1.57 -9.43 6.46
C SER A 81 0.25 -8.78 6.06
N ARG A 82 -0.49 -8.30 7.05
CA ARG A 82 -1.76 -7.58 6.85
C ARG A 82 -1.75 -6.31 7.67
N LEU A 83 -2.13 -5.21 7.05
CA LEU A 83 -2.36 -3.91 7.69
C LEU A 83 -3.77 -3.45 7.37
N SER A 84 -4.57 -3.17 8.38
CA SER A 84 -5.90 -2.57 8.24
C SER A 84 -5.92 -1.21 8.93
N ILE A 85 -6.45 -0.20 8.24
CA ILE A 85 -6.67 1.15 8.75
C ILE A 85 -8.16 1.45 8.62
N GLU A 86 -8.78 1.79 9.73
CA GLU A 86 -10.20 2.09 9.85
C GLU A 86 -10.37 3.50 10.44
N ALA A 87 -11.39 4.20 9.95
CA ALA A 87 -11.87 5.44 10.53
C ALA A 87 -13.39 5.38 10.64
N GLY A 88 -13.91 5.41 11.86
CA GLY A 88 -15.35 5.28 12.09
C GLY A 88 -16.15 6.45 11.50
N LYS A 89 -15.63 7.68 11.63
CA LYS A 89 -16.30 8.87 11.10
C LYS A 89 -15.32 9.97 10.73
N VAL A 90 -15.45 10.53 9.53
CA VAL A 90 -14.77 11.75 9.11
C VAL A 90 -15.80 12.86 8.99
N ARG A 91 -15.53 14.02 9.61
CA ARG A 91 -16.33 15.22 9.49
C ARG A 91 -15.53 16.31 8.82
N TYR A 92 -16.12 16.88 7.79
CA TYR A 92 -15.60 18.05 7.10
C TYR A 92 -16.78 18.98 6.82
N GLN A 93 -16.70 20.21 7.32
CA GLN A 93 -17.85 21.13 7.34
C GLN A 93 -19.07 20.47 8.01
N ASP A 94 -20.26 20.60 7.40
CA ASP A 94 -21.51 20.01 7.90
C ASP A 94 -21.74 18.57 7.41
N LYS A 95 -20.79 18.00 6.66
CA LYS A 95 -20.89 16.64 6.12
C LYS A 95 -20.15 15.64 7.00
N ALA A 96 -20.72 14.45 7.08
CA ALA A 96 -20.12 13.28 7.71
C ALA A 96 -19.92 12.18 6.67
N TYR A 97 -18.76 11.55 6.75
CA TYR A 97 -18.32 10.44 5.94
C TYR A 97 -17.90 9.30 6.87
N GLY A 98 -17.82 8.10 6.32
CA GLY A 98 -17.42 6.90 7.04
C GLY A 98 -18.61 6.05 7.50
N PRO A 99 -18.35 4.77 7.82
CA PRO A 99 -17.02 4.22 8.11
C PRO A 99 -16.14 4.05 6.87
N HIS A 100 -14.83 4.22 7.06
CA HIS A 100 -13.81 3.98 6.06
C HIS A 100 -12.92 2.83 6.51
N LYS A 101 -12.52 1.99 5.55
CA LYS A 101 -11.58 0.90 5.77
C LYS A 101 -10.67 0.73 4.57
N LEU A 102 -9.39 0.59 4.84
CA LEU A 102 -8.39 0.20 3.87
C LEU A 102 -7.61 -0.97 4.46
N THR A 103 -7.52 -2.05 3.71
CA THR A 103 -6.67 -3.18 4.06
C THR A 103 -5.61 -3.35 3.00
N PHE A 104 -4.36 -3.44 3.45
CA PHE A 104 -3.20 -3.85 2.67
C PHE A 104 -2.78 -5.27 3.09
N ALA A 105 -2.37 -6.10 2.14
CA ALA A 105 -1.87 -7.43 2.39
C ALA A 105 -0.65 -7.75 1.54
N MET A 106 0.27 -8.53 2.13
CA MET A 106 1.36 -9.23 1.47
C MET A 106 1.26 -10.70 1.89
N GLU A 107 1.37 -11.61 0.94
CA GLU A 107 1.23 -13.04 1.20
C GLU A 107 2.33 -13.81 0.49
N ASN A 108 2.78 -14.89 1.13
CA ASN A 108 3.81 -15.83 0.66
C ASN A 108 5.17 -15.17 0.35
N LEU A 109 5.50 -14.07 1.01
CA LEU A 109 6.71 -13.32 0.71
C LEU A 109 7.96 -14.07 1.21
N ASP A 110 8.97 -14.26 0.36
CA ASP A 110 10.23 -14.89 0.77
C ASP A 110 10.99 -14.01 1.78
N ALA A 111 11.15 -14.51 3.01
CA ALA A 111 11.67 -13.75 4.14
C ALA A 111 13.10 -13.26 3.91
N ALA A 112 13.95 -14.11 3.34
CA ALA A 112 15.35 -13.79 3.06
C ALA A 112 15.48 -12.72 1.97
N SER A 113 14.70 -12.83 0.90
CA SER A 113 14.66 -11.85 -0.18
C SER A 113 14.09 -10.51 0.29
N TRP A 114 13.08 -10.53 1.17
CA TRP A 114 12.54 -9.32 1.79
C TRP A 114 13.58 -8.60 2.64
N SER A 115 14.30 -9.33 3.50
CA SER A 115 15.43 -8.79 4.26
C SER A 115 16.45 -8.11 3.35
N GLN A 116 16.97 -8.84 2.35
CA GLN A 116 17.97 -8.32 1.41
C GLN A 116 17.49 -7.09 0.64
N LEU A 117 16.21 -7.05 0.25
CA LEU A 117 15.60 -5.91 -0.43
C LEU A 117 15.59 -4.67 0.48
N THR A 118 15.11 -4.82 1.72
CA THR A 118 15.03 -3.70 2.67
C THR A 118 16.42 -3.16 3.05
N THR A 119 17.40 -4.04 3.27
CA THR A 119 18.79 -3.64 3.52
C THR A 119 19.38 -2.89 2.33
N GLY A 120 19.16 -3.37 1.09
CA GLY A 120 19.65 -2.71 -0.12
C GLY A 120 19.04 -1.31 -0.33
N ILE A 121 17.74 -1.15 -0.07
CA ILE A 121 17.07 0.15 -0.11
C ILE A 121 17.62 1.10 0.97
N ALA A 122 17.80 0.60 2.20
CA ALA A 122 18.36 1.39 3.29
C ALA A 122 19.79 1.87 2.98
N GLU A 123 20.61 1.03 2.34
CA GLU A 123 21.95 1.41 1.88
C GLU A 123 21.90 2.51 0.81
N LEU A 124 21.01 2.41 -0.18
CA LEU A 124 20.82 3.44 -1.20
C LEU A 124 20.38 4.78 -0.60
N GLN A 125 19.47 4.76 0.37
CA GLN A 125 19.04 5.96 1.10
C GLN A 125 20.18 6.55 1.91
N GLY A 126 20.96 5.71 2.60
CA GLY A 126 22.15 6.14 3.34
C GLY A 126 23.18 6.82 2.44
N LEU A 127 23.40 6.31 1.23
CA LEU A 127 24.30 6.90 0.24
C LEU A 127 23.79 8.24 -0.30
N ALA A 128 22.48 8.42 -0.48
CA ALA A 128 21.88 9.69 -0.92
C ALA A 128 22.01 10.81 0.12
N LEU A 129 22.11 10.46 1.41
CA LEU A 129 22.27 11.40 2.52
C LEU A 129 23.75 11.65 2.90
N ALA A 130 24.66 10.82 2.42
CA ALA A 130 26.07 10.92 2.75
C ALA A 130 26.77 12.09 2.01
N PRO A 131 27.72 12.79 2.64
CA PRO A 131 28.62 13.71 1.93
C PRO A 131 29.36 12.97 0.82
N ASP A 132 29.61 13.62 -0.32
CA ASP A 132 30.30 12.99 -1.46
C ASP A 132 31.78 12.70 -1.14
N GLU A 133 32.03 11.53 -0.54
CA GLU A 133 33.36 11.01 -0.24
C GLU A 133 34.00 10.34 -1.47
N GLY A 134 34.10 11.09 -2.56
CA GLY A 134 34.76 10.68 -3.79
C GLY A 134 33.88 9.80 -4.68
N GLY A 135 33.34 10.41 -5.74
CA GLY A 135 32.35 9.83 -6.64
C GLY A 135 32.61 8.41 -7.16
N GLN A 136 33.87 7.96 -7.30
CA GLN A 136 34.14 6.59 -7.77
C GLN A 136 33.87 5.51 -6.72
N LYS A 137 34.08 5.79 -5.42
CA LYS A 137 33.77 4.82 -4.35
C LYS A 137 32.27 4.80 -4.05
N THR A 138 31.65 5.98 -3.98
CA THR A 138 30.20 6.14 -3.85
C THR A 138 29.45 5.45 -4.98
N PHE A 139 29.89 5.65 -6.22
CA PHE A 139 29.30 5.00 -7.39
C PHE A 139 29.41 3.46 -7.33
N LYS A 140 30.55 2.91 -6.90
CA LYS A 140 30.69 1.45 -6.75
C LYS A 140 29.76 0.87 -5.69
N ARG A 141 29.59 1.55 -4.55
CA ARG A 141 28.64 1.12 -3.50
C ARG A 141 27.20 1.22 -3.99
N GLN A 142 26.85 2.29 -4.67
CA GLN A 142 25.52 2.44 -5.29
C GLN A 142 25.24 1.32 -6.29
N MET A 143 26.19 0.98 -7.16
CA MET A 143 26.03 -0.13 -8.11
C MET A 143 25.86 -1.48 -7.40
N ALA A 144 26.59 -1.73 -6.31
CA ALA A 144 26.44 -2.95 -5.52
C ALA A 144 25.08 -3.04 -4.82
N ALA A 145 24.61 -1.95 -4.22
CA ALA A 145 23.29 -1.90 -3.58
C ALA A 145 22.15 -2.06 -4.62
N MET A 146 22.29 -1.47 -5.81
CA MET A 146 21.34 -1.69 -6.92
C MET A 146 21.33 -3.15 -7.39
N ASP A 147 22.50 -3.80 -7.50
CA ASP A 147 22.60 -5.22 -7.86
C ASP A 147 21.94 -6.12 -6.81
N GLN A 148 22.16 -5.82 -5.53
CA GLN A 148 21.50 -6.51 -4.41
C GLN A 148 19.97 -6.36 -4.46
N VAL A 149 19.46 -5.14 -4.70
CA VAL A 149 18.01 -4.89 -4.86
C VAL A 149 17.45 -5.69 -6.03
N ASN A 150 18.14 -5.70 -7.17
CA ASN A 150 17.72 -6.45 -8.35
C ASN A 150 17.71 -7.97 -8.10
N MET A 151 18.74 -8.50 -7.43
CA MET A 151 18.79 -9.91 -7.04
C MET A 151 17.69 -10.28 -6.06
N ALA A 152 17.43 -9.43 -5.06
CA ALA A 152 16.38 -9.64 -4.07
C ALA A 152 14.99 -9.67 -4.73
N LEU A 153 14.70 -8.73 -5.63
CA LEU A 153 13.44 -8.71 -6.39
C LEU A 153 13.28 -9.96 -7.26
N ARG A 154 14.34 -10.41 -7.93
CA ARG A 154 14.33 -11.67 -8.72
C ARG A 154 14.09 -12.88 -7.84
N ASN A 155 14.76 -12.98 -6.69
CA ASN A 155 14.57 -14.09 -5.77
C ASN A 155 13.14 -14.12 -5.23
N MET A 156 12.63 -12.96 -4.81
CA MET A 156 11.26 -12.78 -4.33
C MET A 156 10.22 -13.20 -5.37
N ALA A 157 10.32 -12.72 -6.61
CA ALA A 157 9.41 -13.16 -7.67
C ALA A 157 9.55 -14.65 -7.97
N SER A 158 10.78 -15.19 -8.01
CA SER A 158 10.96 -16.62 -8.22
C SER A 158 10.34 -17.48 -7.12
N ALA A 159 10.27 -16.98 -5.90
CA ALA A 159 9.64 -17.67 -4.79
C ALA A 159 8.11 -17.56 -4.83
N GLY A 160 7.57 -16.63 -5.62
CA GLY A 160 6.16 -16.28 -5.68
C GLY A 160 5.73 -15.38 -4.53
N PHE A 161 4.80 -14.47 -4.79
CA PHE A 161 4.23 -13.55 -3.80
C PHE A 161 2.84 -13.08 -4.24
N SER A 162 2.08 -12.53 -3.30
CA SER A 162 0.88 -11.74 -3.57
C SER A 162 0.93 -10.45 -2.75
N VAL A 163 0.55 -9.32 -3.33
CA VAL A 163 0.55 -8.02 -2.67
C VAL A 163 -0.58 -7.15 -3.20
N GLY A 164 -1.19 -6.36 -2.32
CA GLY A 164 -2.15 -5.36 -2.76
C GLY A 164 -3.07 -4.85 -1.66
N PHE A 165 -4.20 -4.35 -2.08
CA PHE A 165 -5.27 -3.86 -1.23
C PHE A 165 -6.49 -4.77 -1.39
N PRO A 166 -6.63 -5.83 -0.57
CA PRO A 166 -7.78 -6.73 -0.68
C PRO A 166 -9.11 -6.06 -0.34
N GLU A 167 -9.10 -4.89 0.30
CA GLU A 167 -10.32 -4.18 0.68
C GLU A 167 -10.08 -2.67 0.73
N LEU A 168 -10.90 -1.94 -0.03
CA LEU A 168 -11.12 -0.51 0.08
C LEU A 168 -12.62 -0.29 0.28
N LEU A 169 -12.99 0.42 1.33
CA LEU A 169 -14.34 0.83 1.65
C LEU A 169 -14.34 2.30 2.04
N LEU A 170 -14.99 3.15 1.25
CA LEU A 170 -15.18 4.56 1.59
C LEU A 170 -16.66 4.89 1.58
N ASP A 171 -17.27 5.02 2.76
CA ASP A 171 -18.67 5.42 2.84
C ASP A 171 -18.83 6.94 2.74
N THR A 172 -19.61 7.40 1.77
CA THR A 172 -19.85 8.83 1.51
C THR A 172 -21.34 9.13 1.53
N PRO A 173 -21.76 10.40 1.72
CA PRO A 173 -23.17 10.79 1.63
C PRO A 173 -23.84 10.39 0.31
N ASP A 174 -23.07 10.30 -0.77
CA ASP A 174 -23.55 10.01 -2.12
C ASP A 174 -23.44 8.52 -2.47
N GLY A 175 -23.10 7.69 -1.48
CA GLY A 175 -22.99 6.24 -1.58
C GLY A 175 -21.59 5.72 -1.26
N THR A 176 -21.48 4.40 -1.17
CA THR A 176 -20.26 3.72 -0.78
C THR A 176 -19.37 3.42 -1.99
N VAL A 177 -18.11 3.82 -1.93
CA VAL A 177 -17.04 3.37 -2.85
C VAL A 177 -16.44 2.08 -2.31
N THR A 178 -16.34 1.06 -3.15
CA THR A 178 -15.69 -0.20 -2.81
C THR A 178 -14.65 -0.56 -3.85
N GLY A 179 -13.58 -1.23 -3.44
CA GLY A 179 -12.64 -1.79 -4.40
C GLY A 179 -11.67 -2.77 -3.77
N SER A 180 -10.91 -3.43 -4.62
CA SER A 180 -9.75 -4.22 -4.24
C SER A 180 -8.80 -4.31 -5.42
N VAL A 181 -7.52 -4.50 -5.12
CA VAL A 181 -6.49 -4.78 -6.12
C VAL A 181 -5.50 -5.74 -5.52
N MET A 182 -5.26 -6.86 -6.17
CA MET A 182 -4.24 -7.83 -5.79
C MET A 182 -3.38 -8.12 -7.01
N ILE A 183 -2.07 -8.14 -6.82
CA ILE A 183 -1.08 -8.51 -7.83
C ILE A 183 -0.24 -9.62 -7.25
N GLY A 184 0.03 -10.65 -8.04
CA GLY A 184 0.87 -11.75 -7.62
C GLY A 184 1.84 -12.16 -8.70
N HIS A 185 2.84 -12.92 -8.26
CA HIS A 185 3.75 -13.65 -9.12
C HIS A 185 3.73 -15.12 -8.67
N PRO A 186 3.59 -16.10 -9.59
CA PRO A 186 3.62 -17.49 -9.21
C PRO A 186 5.03 -17.91 -8.75
N GLU A 187 5.12 -18.99 -7.99
CA GLU A 187 6.41 -19.62 -7.72
C GLU A 187 7.00 -20.21 -9.00
N LEU A 188 8.30 -20.01 -9.21
CA LEU A 188 9.03 -20.48 -10.37
C LEU A 188 9.88 -21.69 -10.03
N THR A 189 9.95 -22.62 -10.99
CA THR A 189 10.95 -23.68 -10.98
C THR A 189 12.37 -23.12 -11.16
N ALA A 190 13.38 -23.91 -10.78
CA ALA A 190 14.79 -23.52 -10.94
C ALA A 190 15.16 -23.18 -12.39
N ASP A 191 14.62 -23.93 -13.36
CA ASP A 191 14.87 -23.68 -14.79
C ASP A 191 14.24 -22.36 -15.26
N GLN A 192 13.01 -22.06 -14.81
CA GLN A 192 12.35 -20.79 -15.11
C GLN A 192 13.09 -19.60 -14.48
N LYS A 193 13.57 -19.76 -13.25
CA LYS A 193 14.40 -18.76 -12.57
C LYS A 193 15.71 -18.52 -13.31
N ALA A 194 16.39 -19.57 -13.78
CA ALA A 194 17.65 -19.46 -14.52
C ALA A 194 17.49 -18.72 -15.86
N GLY A 195 16.33 -18.87 -16.51
CA GLY A 195 15.98 -18.13 -17.73
C GLY A 195 15.45 -16.71 -17.47
N MET A 196 15.26 -16.31 -16.20
CA MET A 196 14.61 -15.07 -15.84
C MET A 196 15.55 -13.87 -16.01
N LEU A 197 15.39 -13.16 -17.12
CA LEU A 197 16.09 -11.90 -17.36
C LEU A 197 15.41 -10.69 -16.67
N MET A 198 14.12 -10.78 -16.34
CA MET A 198 13.30 -9.73 -15.70
C MET A 198 12.28 -10.36 -14.75
N VAL A 199 11.88 -9.63 -13.70
CA VAL A 199 10.96 -10.05 -12.62
C VAL A 199 9.48 -10.01 -13.06
N MET A 200 9.19 -9.42 -14.22
CA MET A 200 7.86 -9.02 -14.67
C MET A 200 7.03 -10.06 -15.46
N PRO A 201 7.61 -10.99 -16.24
CA PRO A 201 6.81 -12.01 -16.92
C PRO A 201 6.01 -12.83 -15.91
N GLN A 202 4.80 -13.27 -16.28
CA GLN A 202 3.92 -14.07 -15.42
C GLN A 202 3.29 -13.36 -14.22
N LEU A 203 3.41 -12.03 -14.10
CA LEU A 203 2.59 -11.29 -13.15
C LEU A 203 1.10 -11.51 -13.45
N THR A 204 0.35 -11.85 -12.41
CA THR A 204 -1.10 -11.95 -12.42
C THR A 204 -1.70 -10.91 -11.49
N GLY A 205 -2.97 -10.59 -11.69
CA GLY A 205 -3.64 -9.70 -10.76
C GLY A 205 -5.11 -9.51 -11.09
N GLU A 206 -5.82 -9.00 -10.11
CA GLU A 206 -7.23 -8.67 -10.21
C GLU A 206 -7.46 -7.32 -9.56
N MET A 207 -8.26 -6.48 -10.22
CA MET A 207 -8.68 -5.20 -9.70
C MET A 207 -10.17 -5.05 -9.92
N ASN A 208 -10.86 -4.63 -8.87
CA ASN A 208 -12.24 -4.17 -8.96
C ASN A 208 -12.39 -2.82 -8.27
N LEU A 209 -13.21 -1.97 -8.86
CA LEU A 209 -13.57 -0.68 -8.27
C LEU A 209 -15.03 -0.41 -8.61
N SER A 210 -15.76 0.09 -7.62
CA SER A 210 -17.15 0.48 -7.75
C SER A 210 -17.35 1.83 -7.09
N VAL A 211 -17.74 2.82 -7.89
CA VAL A 211 -17.91 4.21 -7.46
C VAL A 211 -19.35 4.64 -7.74
N PRO A 212 -20.07 5.27 -6.80
CA PRO A 212 -21.36 5.91 -7.10
C PRO A 212 -21.20 6.97 -8.20
N ALA A 213 -22.06 6.95 -9.22
CA ALA A 213 -22.00 7.90 -10.34
C ALA A 213 -22.16 9.35 -9.86
N ALA A 214 -22.98 9.57 -8.83
CA ALA A 214 -23.16 10.87 -8.18
C ALA A 214 -21.83 11.52 -7.76
N LEU A 215 -20.83 10.72 -7.33
CA LEU A 215 -19.52 11.28 -6.99
C LEU A 215 -18.79 11.89 -8.18
N ALA A 216 -18.94 11.31 -9.38
CA ALA A 216 -18.35 11.85 -10.61
C ALA A 216 -19.18 13.01 -11.19
N GLU A 217 -20.47 13.10 -10.86
CA GLU A 217 -21.38 14.14 -11.35
C GLU A 217 -21.28 15.41 -10.50
N ASP A 218 -21.34 15.24 -9.17
CA ASP A 218 -21.49 16.35 -8.22
C ASP A 218 -20.15 16.96 -7.77
N TYR A 219 -19.04 16.21 -7.91
CA TYR A 219 -17.72 16.66 -7.45
C TYR A 219 -16.75 16.79 -8.62
N PRO A 220 -16.47 18.03 -9.09
CA PRO A 220 -15.60 18.26 -10.24
C PRO A 220 -14.20 17.66 -10.11
N ILE A 221 -13.63 17.65 -8.89
CA ILE A 221 -12.30 17.08 -8.64
C ILE A 221 -12.29 15.56 -8.84
N VAL A 222 -13.35 14.86 -8.40
CA VAL A 222 -13.52 13.43 -8.61
C VAL A 222 -13.71 13.15 -10.10
N ARG A 223 -14.59 13.92 -10.75
CA ARG A 223 -14.81 13.83 -12.20
C ARG A 223 -13.51 13.95 -12.99
N MET A 224 -12.66 14.91 -12.65
CA MET A 224 -11.38 15.12 -13.34
C MET A 224 -10.44 13.92 -13.21
N GLN A 225 -10.46 13.21 -12.09
CA GLN A 225 -9.66 11.99 -11.89
C GLN A 225 -10.26 10.78 -12.63
N LEU A 226 -11.59 10.66 -12.68
CA LEU A 226 -12.26 9.52 -13.31
C LEU A 226 -12.45 9.67 -14.82
N ALA A 227 -12.51 10.90 -15.34
CA ALA A 227 -12.80 11.18 -16.74
C ALA A 227 -11.89 10.45 -17.75
N PRO A 228 -10.56 10.33 -17.54
CA PRO A 228 -9.71 9.54 -18.44
C PRO A 228 -10.12 8.06 -18.47
N LEU A 229 -10.42 7.47 -17.31
CA LEU A 229 -10.80 6.07 -17.18
C LEU A 229 -12.16 5.80 -17.84
N ILE A 230 -13.12 6.71 -17.67
CA ILE A 230 -14.44 6.64 -18.34
C ILE A 230 -14.27 6.77 -19.85
N LYS A 231 -13.50 7.76 -20.32
CA LYS A 231 -13.26 7.99 -21.74
C LYS A 231 -12.56 6.82 -22.43
N GLN A 232 -11.68 6.12 -21.71
CA GLN A 232 -10.96 4.95 -22.19
C GLN A 232 -11.77 3.66 -22.05
N GLY A 233 -13.01 3.70 -21.55
CA GLY A 233 -13.86 2.53 -21.36
C GLY A 233 -13.44 1.62 -20.20
N MET A 234 -12.51 2.07 -19.35
CA MET A 234 -12.06 1.31 -18.17
C MET A 234 -13.03 1.39 -17.00
N LEU A 235 -13.69 2.54 -16.82
CA LEU A 235 -14.83 2.70 -15.92
C LEU A 235 -16.11 2.76 -16.74
N VAL A 236 -16.98 1.77 -16.56
CA VAL A 236 -18.25 1.63 -17.30
C VAL A 236 -19.41 1.95 -16.38
N ALA A 237 -20.38 2.72 -16.88
CA ALA A 237 -21.59 3.03 -16.14
C ALA A 237 -22.55 1.82 -16.17
N GLU A 238 -22.93 1.34 -14.99
CA GLU A 238 -23.97 0.33 -14.77
C GLU A 238 -24.97 0.87 -13.74
N GLY A 239 -26.13 1.32 -14.21
CA GLY A 239 -27.13 1.96 -13.36
C GLY A 239 -26.62 3.26 -12.74
N ASP A 240 -26.61 3.32 -11.41
CA ASP A 240 -26.15 4.45 -10.61
C ASP A 240 -24.67 4.34 -10.20
N ARG A 241 -23.91 3.41 -10.82
CA ARG A 241 -22.51 3.15 -10.46
C ARG A 241 -21.58 3.16 -11.68
N LEU A 242 -20.33 3.50 -11.42
CA LEU A 242 -19.20 3.34 -12.33
C LEU A 242 -18.38 2.13 -11.85
N LEU A 243 -18.25 1.12 -12.71
CA LEU A 243 -17.58 -0.14 -12.40
C LEU A 243 -16.31 -0.30 -13.24
N LEU A 244 -15.26 -0.83 -12.60
CA LEU A 244 -14.06 -1.33 -13.25
C LEU A 244 -13.85 -2.75 -12.78
N ALA A 245 -13.66 -3.66 -13.73
CA ALA A 245 -13.16 -5.00 -13.50
C ALA A 245 -11.98 -5.20 -14.44
N ALA A 246 -10.80 -5.44 -13.86
CA ALA A 246 -9.58 -5.65 -14.60
C ALA A 246 -8.85 -6.90 -14.11
N THR A 247 -8.27 -7.64 -15.06
CA THR A 247 -7.36 -8.75 -14.76
C THR A 247 -6.02 -8.50 -15.43
N LEU A 248 -4.94 -8.76 -14.71
CA LEU A 248 -3.59 -8.75 -15.26
C LEU A 248 -3.19 -10.20 -15.49
N ASN A 249 -2.73 -10.50 -16.70
CA ASN A 249 -2.14 -11.79 -17.04
C ASN A 249 -0.95 -11.55 -17.96
N ASP A 250 0.25 -11.90 -17.47
CA ASP A 250 1.49 -11.83 -18.23
C ASP A 250 1.69 -10.46 -18.92
N MET A 251 1.68 -9.40 -18.11
CA MET A 251 1.84 -8.00 -18.55
C MET A 251 0.72 -7.48 -19.47
N VAL A 252 -0.38 -8.22 -19.65
CA VAL A 252 -1.56 -7.74 -20.36
C VAL A 252 -2.68 -7.50 -19.37
N ILE A 253 -3.14 -6.27 -19.27
CA ILE A 253 -4.36 -5.94 -18.52
C ILE A 253 -5.55 -6.15 -19.46
N ASP A 254 -6.49 -6.99 -19.07
CA ASP A 254 -7.82 -7.05 -19.65
C ASP A 254 -8.77 -6.22 -18.78
N VAL A 255 -9.26 -5.10 -19.30
CA VAL A 255 -10.25 -4.24 -18.63
C VAL A 255 -11.54 -4.28 -19.42
N ASN A 256 -12.61 -4.80 -18.83
CA ASN A 256 -13.92 -4.90 -19.49
C ASN A 256 -13.87 -5.53 -20.92
N GLY A 257 -12.96 -6.49 -21.15
CA GLY A 257 -12.76 -7.15 -22.45
C GLY A 257 -11.73 -6.47 -23.38
N GLN A 258 -11.17 -5.33 -22.98
CA GLN A 258 -10.14 -4.61 -23.73
C GLN A 258 -8.74 -4.98 -23.21
N LYS A 259 -7.89 -5.51 -24.09
CA LYS A 259 -6.52 -5.88 -23.77
C LYS A 259 -5.55 -4.72 -23.97
N ILE A 260 -4.84 -4.36 -22.91
CA ILE A 260 -3.88 -3.26 -22.84
C ILE A 260 -2.53 -3.85 -22.40
N PRO A 261 -1.50 -3.91 -23.27
CA PRO A 261 -0.17 -4.35 -22.87
C PRO A 261 0.48 -3.28 -21.99
N LEU A 262 1.03 -3.72 -20.86
CA LEU A 262 1.88 -2.88 -20.02
C LEU A 262 3.26 -2.74 -20.65
N PRO A 263 3.86 -1.53 -20.66
CA PRO A 263 5.24 -1.40 -21.07
C PRO A 263 6.12 -2.21 -20.11
N PRO A 264 7.19 -2.86 -20.60
CA PRO A 264 8.19 -3.46 -19.72
C PRO A 264 8.80 -2.36 -18.86
N LEU A 265 8.75 -2.53 -17.54
CA LEU A 265 9.48 -1.69 -16.59
C LEU A 265 10.90 -2.26 -16.52
N PHE A 266 11.89 -1.49 -16.98
CA PHE A 266 13.31 -1.85 -17.03
C PHE A 266 13.97 -1.74 -15.66
#